data_AF-A0A2G5U392-F1
#
_entry.id   AF-A0A2G5U392-F1
#
_cell.length_a   1.000
_cell.length_b   1.000
_cell.length_c   1.000
_cell.angle_alpha   90.00
_cell.angle_beta   90.00
_cell.angle_gamma   90.00
#
_symmetry.space_group_name_H-M   'P 1'
#
loop_
_entity.id
_entity.type
_entity.pdbx_description
1 polymer ?
#
loop_
_entity_poly.entity_id
_entity_poly.type
_entity_poly.pdbx_seq_one_letter_code
_entity_poly.pdbx_strand_id
1 'polypeptide(L)'
;MVHIIENPPIPLATPIYEGMKAHSSVEIHGDVFQGPQGGFTVEFPTKNGVALHISVRMGLYGQNVIVFNHLDHGRWHREEHHHNNIVFGRPFCMKIHNEHRKYSVRLISVVFSGRFLK
;
A
#
# COMPACT_ATOMS: atom_id res chain seq x y z
N MET A 1 4.09 -8.19 19.55
CA MET A 1 2.63 -8.35 19.48
C MET A 1 2.22 -8.22 18.02
N VAL A 2 1.38 -9.13 17.53
CA VAL A 2 0.83 -9.07 16.17
C VAL A 2 -0.65 -8.78 16.31
N HIS A 3 -1.13 -7.75 15.61
CA HIS A 3 -2.55 -7.43 15.51
C HIS A 3 -3.02 -7.83 14.12
N ILE A 4 -3.94 -8.79 14.04
CA ILE A 4 -4.44 -9.36 12.78
C ILE A 4 -5.87 -8.89 12.58
N ILE A 5 -6.18 -8.40 11.38
CA ILE A 5 -7.52 -8.02 10.94
C ILE A 5 -7.81 -8.83 9.68
N GLU A 6 -8.85 -9.65 9.72
CA GLU A 6 -9.24 -10.52 8.61
C GLU A 6 -10.50 -10.01 7.92
N ASN A 7 -10.50 -10.04 6.58
CA ASN A 7 -11.63 -9.65 5.73
C ASN A 7 -12.34 -8.34 6.14
N PRO A 8 -11.60 -7.24 6.41
CA PRO A 8 -12.21 -5.99 6.81
C PRO A 8 -13.04 -5.38 5.67
N PRO A 9 -14.14 -4.67 5.98
CA PRO A 9 -14.77 -3.80 4.99
C PRO A 9 -13.79 -2.68 4.59
N ILE A 10 -13.83 -2.28 3.32
CA ILE A 10 -13.05 -1.17 2.78
C ILE A 10 -13.99 0.02 2.52
N PRO A 11 -13.71 1.23 3.03
CA PRO A 11 -12.47 1.65 3.70
C PRO A 11 -12.29 1.09 5.12
N LEU A 12 -11.06 0.71 5.45
CA LEU A 12 -10.64 0.32 6.80
C LEU A 12 -9.85 1.46 7.44
N ALA A 13 -10.24 1.86 8.65
CA ALA A 13 -9.46 2.73 9.51
C ALA A 13 -9.29 2.06 10.88
N THR A 14 -8.04 1.75 11.24
CA THR A 14 -7.70 1.13 12.53
C THR A 14 -6.53 1.89 13.17
N PRO A 15 -6.54 2.13 14.49
CA PRO A 15 -5.36 2.65 15.16
C PRO A 15 -4.22 1.62 15.14
N ILE A 16 -2.99 2.11 15.06
CA ILE A 16 -1.80 1.35 15.42
C ILE A 16 -1.51 1.70 16.88
N TYR A 17 -1.93 0.83 17.80
CA TYR A 17 -1.74 1.05 19.22
C TYR A 17 -0.26 1.23 19.55
N GLU A 18 0.07 2.26 20.33
CA GLU A 18 1.45 2.68 20.65
C GLU A 18 2.29 3.17 19.45
N GLY A 19 1.68 3.31 18.27
CA GLY A 19 2.34 3.75 17.05
C GLY A 19 3.28 2.72 16.43
N MET A 20 3.92 3.10 15.31
CA MET A 20 4.90 2.27 14.62
C MET A 20 6.26 2.38 15.30
N LYS A 21 6.61 1.41 16.15
CA LYS A 21 7.96 1.32 16.77
C LYS A 21 9.05 1.06 15.72
N ALA A 22 10.30 1.37 16.05
CA ALA A 22 11.43 1.02 15.17
C ALA A 22 11.44 -0.50 14.89
N HIS A 23 11.65 -0.88 13.63
CA HIS A 23 11.63 -2.28 13.16
C HIS A 23 10.27 -2.99 13.21
N SER A 24 9.18 -2.26 13.47
CA SER A 24 7.83 -2.79 13.28
C SER A 24 7.44 -2.79 11.80
N SER A 25 6.45 -3.62 11.45
CA SER A 25 5.93 -3.68 10.09
C SER A 25 4.42 -3.85 10.06
N VAL A 26 3.81 -3.28 9.02
CA VAL A 26 2.44 -3.56 8.60
C VAL A 26 2.49 -4.38 7.32
N GLU A 27 1.73 -5.47 7.27
CA GLU A 27 1.56 -6.28 6.07
C GLU A 27 0.10 -6.21 5.62
N ILE A 28 -0.09 -5.90 4.34
CA ILE A 28 -1.41 -5.81 3.71
C ILE A 28 -1.46 -6.87 2.63
N HIS A 29 -2.38 -7.81 2.77
CA HIS A 29 -2.63 -8.88 1.82
C HIS A 29 -3.98 -8.62 1.16
N GLY A 30 -4.07 -8.82 -0.15
CA GLY A 30 -5.35 -8.68 -0.83
C GLY A 30 -5.29 -8.93 -2.32
N ASP A 31 -6.46 -8.85 -2.94
CA ASP A 31 -6.67 -8.89 -4.39
C ASP A 31 -7.29 -7.56 -4.81
N VAL A 32 -6.80 -6.97 -5.90
CA VAL A 32 -7.41 -5.77 -6.48
C VAL A 32 -8.36 -6.20 -7.59
N PHE A 33 -9.61 -5.78 -7.54
CA PHE A 33 -10.58 -5.98 -8.62
C PHE A 33 -10.82 -4.69 -9.40
N GLN A 34 -11.21 -4.82 -10.66
CA GLN A 34 -11.52 -3.67 -11.49
C GLN A 34 -12.76 -2.95 -10.93
N GLY A 35 -12.64 -1.63 -10.73
CA GLY A 35 -13.70 -0.81 -10.17
C GLY A 35 -13.51 0.67 -10.54
N PRO A 36 -14.51 1.52 -10.26
CA PRO A 36 -14.54 2.91 -10.71
C PRO A 36 -13.41 3.80 -10.12
N GLN A 37 -12.71 3.32 -9.09
CA GLN A 37 -11.64 4.04 -8.40
C GLN A 37 -10.29 3.86 -9.11
N GLY A 38 -10.16 2.86 -9.99
CA GLY A 38 -8.94 2.62 -10.75
C GLY A 38 -7.70 2.33 -9.91
N GLY A 39 -7.86 1.89 -8.66
CA GLY A 39 -6.77 1.71 -7.71
C GLY A 39 -7.21 1.69 -6.25
N PHE A 40 -6.25 1.80 -5.35
CA PHE A 40 -6.48 1.94 -3.91
C PHE A 40 -5.40 2.79 -3.25
N THR A 41 -5.66 3.23 -2.03
CA THR A 41 -4.73 4.03 -1.22
C THR A 41 -4.46 3.38 0.12
N VAL A 42 -3.24 3.52 0.61
CA VAL A 42 -2.84 3.19 1.98
C VAL A 42 -2.23 4.43 2.60
N GLU A 43 -2.68 4.80 3.79
CA GLU A 43 -2.20 5.97 4.51
C GLU A 43 -1.81 5.62 5.94
N PHE A 44 -0.75 6.27 6.43
CA PHE A 44 -0.44 6.38 7.86
C PHE A 44 -0.69 7.82 8.32
N PRO A 45 -1.91 8.13 8.79
CA PRO A 45 -2.23 9.44 9.31
C PRO A 45 -1.49 9.72 10.62
N THR A 46 -1.19 11.00 10.84
CA THR A 46 -0.68 11.53 12.10
C THR A 46 -1.55 12.71 12.53
N LYS A 47 -1.30 13.25 13.73
CA LYS A 47 -2.00 14.44 14.21
C LYS A 47 -1.87 15.65 13.25
N ASN A 48 -0.75 15.75 12.54
CA ASN A 48 -0.40 16.95 11.76
C ASN A 48 -0.43 16.72 10.24
N GLY A 49 -0.82 15.52 9.78
CA GLY A 49 -0.89 15.21 8.37
C GLY A 49 -0.80 13.72 8.07
N VAL A 50 -0.09 13.34 7.01
CA VAL A 50 0.05 11.95 6.56
C VAL A 50 1.53 11.64 6.42
N ALA A 51 2.06 10.78 7.30
CA ALA A 51 3.48 10.42 7.31
C ALA A 51 3.86 9.57 6.09
N LEU A 52 2.91 8.80 5.56
CA LEU A 52 3.08 7.97 4.39
C LEU A 52 1.73 7.85 3.66
N HIS A 53 1.69 8.29 2.41
CA HIS A 53 0.60 8.08 1.48
C HIS A 53 1.11 7.22 0.33
N ILE A 54 0.44 6.09 0.08
CA ILE A 54 0.71 5.20 -1.05
C ILE A 54 -0.55 5.17 -1.91
N SER A 55 -0.46 5.63 -3.15
CA SER A 55 -1.52 5.53 -4.15
C SER A 55 -1.13 4.50 -5.20
N VAL A 56 -1.81 3.35 -5.18
CA VAL A 56 -1.68 2.33 -6.23
C VAL A 56 -2.68 2.68 -7.33
N ARG A 57 -2.17 3.11 -8.50
CA ARG A 57 -2.95 3.46 -9.67
C ARG A 57 -2.86 2.33 -10.68
N MET A 58 -3.98 1.75 -11.06
CA MET A 58 -4.07 0.57 -11.95
C MET A 58 -4.26 0.93 -13.43
N GLY A 59 -4.04 2.19 -13.81
CA GLY A 59 -4.04 2.62 -15.21
C GLY A 59 -5.40 2.76 -15.91
N LEU A 60 -6.54 2.48 -15.25
CA LEU A 60 -7.88 2.61 -15.88
C LEU A 60 -8.18 4.03 -16.39
N TYR A 61 -7.63 5.05 -15.72
CA TYR A 61 -7.86 6.47 -16.01
C TYR A 61 -6.55 7.26 -16.19
N GLY A 62 -5.43 6.58 -16.48
CA GLY A 62 -4.14 7.24 -16.61
C GLY A 62 -2.96 6.31 -16.36
N GLN A 63 -2.06 6.71 -15.45
CA GLN A 63 -0.82 6.00 -15.20
C GLN A 63 -1.03 4.69 -14.43
N ASN A 64 -0.29 3.64 -14.83
CA ASN A 64 -0.17 2.41 -14.07
C ASN A 64 1.10 2.46 -13.19
N VAL A 65 0.99 3.07 -12.02
CA VAL A 65 2.12 3.42 -11.14
C VAL A 65 1.72 3.33 -9.66
N ILE A 66 2.73 3.13 -8.81
CA ILE A 66 2.60 3.30 -7.36
C ILE A 66 3.23 4.64 -7.02
N VAL A 67 2.47 5.52 -6.38
CA VAL A 67 2.91 6.85 -5.99
C VAL A 67 3.07 6.92 -4.48
N PHE A 68 4.22 7.42 -4.03
CA PHE A 68 4.48 7.73 -2.64
C PHE A 68 4.46 9.23 -2.44
N ASN A 69 3.88 9.67 -1.33
CA ASN A 69 3.93 11.06 -0.90
C ASN A 69 3.79 11.14 0.63
N HIS A 70 3.96 12.34 1.16
CA HIS A 70 3.60 12.70 2.53
C HIS A 70 2.93 14.08 2.54
N LEU A 71 2.07 14.28 3.53
CA LEU A 71 1.40 15.55 3.80
C LEU A 71 1.93 16.08 5.12
N ASP A 72 2.57 17.24 5.08
CA ASP A 72 3.03 17.96 6.27
C ASP A 72 2.62 19.43 6.18
N HIS A 73 2.26 20.02 7.33
CA HIS A 73 1.76 21.39 7.42
C HIS A 73 0.65 21.73 6.39
N GLY A 74 -0.23 20.77 6.11
CA GLY A 74 -1.35 20.92 5.17
C GLY A 74 -0.97 20.96 3.69
N ARG A 75 0.26 20.56 3.34
CA ARG A 75 0.75 20.55 1.94
C ARG A 75 1.29 19.18 1.58
N TRP A 76 0.91 18.73 0.38
CA TRP A 76 1.51 17.56 -0.24
C TRP A 76 2.91 17.91 -0.74
N HIS A 77 3.84 16.99 -0.54
CA HIS A 77 5.19 17.11 -1.05
C HIS A 77 5.29 16.54 -2.47
N ARG A 78 6.52 16.46 -2.99
CA ARG A 78 6.78 15.92 -4.32
C ARG A 78 6.44 14.42 -4.36
N GLU A 79 5.66 14.02 -5.36
CA GLU A 79 5.37 12.62 -5.62
C GLU A 79 6.64 11.84 -6.03
N GLU A 80 6.80 10.64 -5.48
CA GLU A 80 7.76 9.64 -5.94
C GLU A 80 7.00 8.53 -6.67
N HIS A 81 7.38 8.23 -7.91
CA HIS A 81 6.65 7.28 -8.77
C HIS A 81 7.46 5.99 -8.96
N HIS A 82 6.80 4.85 -8.79
CA HIS A 82 7.37 3.52 -8.96
C HIS A 82 6.50 2.68 -9.89
N HIS A 83 7.11 1.67 -10.49
CA HIS A 83 6.39 0.73 -11.36
C HIS A 83 5.38 -0.09 -10.56
N ASN A 84 4.18 -0.29 -11.13
CA ASN A 84 3.11 -1.08 -10.52
C ASN A 84 3.07 -2.50 -11.10
N ASN A 85 3.40 -3.48 -10.26
CA ASN A 85 3.37 -4.91 -10.59
C ASN A 85 2.08 -5.62 -10.14
N ILE A 86 1.10 -4.90 -9.58
CA ILE A 86 -0.18 -5.49 -9.17
C ILE A 86 -1.00 -5.79 -10.43
N VAL A 87 -1.59 -6.98 -10.46
CA VAL A 87 -2.46 -7.45 -11.53
C VAL A 87 -3.87 -7.65 -10.97
N PHE A 88 -4.89 -7.20 -11.71
CA PHE A 88 -6.27 -7.40 -11.29
C PHE A 88 -6.58 -8.89 -11.07
N GLY A 89 -7.28 -9.18 -9.96
CA GLY A 89 -7.66 -10.53 -9.54
C GLY A 89 -6.49 -11.43 -9.15
N ARG A 90 -5.30 -10.87 -8.90
CA ARG A 90 -4.13 -11.60 -8.39
C ARG A 90 -3.75 -11.13 -6.99
N PRO A 91 -3.32 -12.06 -6.11
CA PRO A 91 -2.94 -11.71 -4.76
C PRO A 91 -1.63 -10.93 -4.75
N PHE A 92 -1.61 -9.91 -3.90
CA PHE A 92 -0.43 -9.15 -3.55
C PHE A 92 -0.22 -9.15 -2.03
N CYS A 93 1.04 -9.01 -1.64
CA CYS A 93 1.44 -8.64 -0.28
C CYS A 93 2.25 -7.34 -0.35
N MET A 94 1.78 -6.31 0.36
CA MET A 94 2.52 -5.08 0.57
C MET A 94 3.02 -5.07 2.01
N LYS A 95 4.34 -5.08 2.18
CA LYS A 95 5.01 -4.95 3.47
C LYS A 95 5.58 -3.55 3.63
N ILE A 96 5.14 -2.85 4.66
CA ILE A 96 5.63 -1.52 5.05
C ILE A 96 6.43 -1.71 6.35
N HIS A 97 7.75 -1.55 6.26
CA HIS A 97 8.66 -1.71 7.40
C HIS A 97 9.15 -0.35 7.87
N ASN A 98 9.01 -0.09 9.17
CA ASN A 98 9.52 1.13 9.79
C ASN A 98 11.02 0.99 10.08
N GLU A 99 11.84 1.69 9.30
CA GLU A 99 13.24 1.91 9.62
C GLU A 99 13.40 3.19 10.43
N HIS A 100 14.55 3.37 11.10
CA HIS A 100 14.78 4.50 12.00
C HIS A 100 14.43 5.89 11.43
N ARG A 101 14.60 6.10 10.11
CA ARG A 101 14.39 7.41 9.46
C ARG A 101 13.53 7.35 8.20
N LYS A 102 12.98 6.19 7.85
CA LYS A 102 12.20 6.00 6.61
C LYS A 102 11.31 4.78 6.69
N TYR A 103 10.31 4.72 5.83
CA TYR A 103 9.58 3.49 5.56
C TYR A 103 10.19 2.78 4.36
N SER A 104 10.44 1.48 4.49
CA SER A 104 10.77 0.61 3.38
C SER A 104 9.52 -0.15 2.97
N VAL A 105 9.12 0.00 1.71
CA VAL A 105 7.93 -0.66 1.15
C VAL A 105 8.36 -1.72 0.17
N ARG A 106 7.93 -2.96 0.40
CA ARG A 106 8.14 -4.09 -0.49
C ARG A 106 6.80 -4.59 -0.98
N LEU A 107 6.64 -4.63 -2.30
CA LEU A 107 5.50 -5.26 -2.96
C LEU A 107 5.92 -6.65 -3.45
N ILE A 108 5.13 -7.66 -3.09
CA ILE A 108 5.27 -9.04 -3.55
C ILE A 108 4.00 -9.38 -4.32
N SER A 109 4.10 -9.43 -5.64
CA SER A 109 3.03 -9.93 -6.52
C SER A 109 3.30 -11.40 -6.83
N VAL A 110 2.38 -12.30 -6.49
CA VAL A 110 2.53 -13.71 -6.83
C VAL A 110 2.11 -13.91 -8.29
N VAL A 111 3.05 -13.76 -9.21
CA VAL A 111 2.86 -14.10 -10.62
C VAL A 111 3.33 -15.53 -10.82
N PHE A 112 2.41 -16.50 -10.79
CA PHE A 112 2.69 -17.84 -11.31
C PHE A 112 2.61 -17.80 -12.84
N SER A 113 3.76 -17.69 -13.52
CA SER A 113 3.85 -17.98 -14.94
C SER A 113 4.35 -19.41 -15.14
N GLY A 114 3.45 -20.36 -15.36
CA GLY A 114 3.77 -21.72 -15.77
C GLY A 114 3.03 -22.06 -17.06
N ARG A 115 3.75 -22.40 -18.13
CA ARG A 115 3.16 -23.14 -19.26
C ARG A 115 3.10 -24.61 -18.85
N PHE A 116 1.91 -25.09 -18.54
CA PHE A 116 1.67 -26.52 -18.43
C PHE A 116 1.50 -27.06 -19.86
N LEU A 117 2.48 -27.81 -20.35
CA LEU A 117 2.26 -28.72 -21.47
C LEU A 117 1.49 -29.93 -20.92
N LYS A 118 0.45 -30.35 -21.64
CA LYS A 118 -0.22 -31.63 -21.40
C LYS A 118 0.72 -32.78 -21.73
#